data_AF-A0A520FCI0-F1
#
_entry.id   AF-A0A520FCI0-F1
#
_cell.length_a   1.000
_cell.length_b   1.000
_cell.length_c   1.000
_cell.angle_alpha   90.00
_cell.angle_beta   90.00
_cell.angle_gamma   90.00
#
_symmetry.space_group_name_H-M   'P 1'
#
loop_
_entity.id
_entity.type
_entity.pdbx_description
1 polymer ?
#
loop_
_entity_poly.entity_id
_entity_poly.type
_entity_poly.pdbx_seq_one_letter_code
_entity_poly.pdbx_strand_id
1 'polypeptide(L)' 'MPAPNLFLIGVRETQAATAFYSDLFEIEPTFTSPHYVAFDVAPGVLLALWTGYAEHSVPSTPRMSEIGLMVP' A
#
# COMPACT_ATOMS: atom_id res chain seq x y z
N MET A 1 19.59 11.25 -10.07
CA MET A 1 18.38 10.48 -10.44
C MET A 1 17.45 10.48 -9.23
N PRO A 2 16.12 10.57 -9.39
CA PRO A 2 15.21 10.50 -8.27
C PRO A 2 15.29 9.12 -7.59
N ALA A 3 15.17 9.09 -6.26
CA ALA A 3 15.11 7.85 -5.50
C ALA A 3 13.76 7.16 -5.74
N PRO A 4 13.70 5.81 -5.76
CA PRO A 4 12.44 5.10 -5.75
C PRO A 4 11.75 5.34 -4.41
N ASN A 5 10.67 6.12 -4.42
CA ASN A 5 10.03 6.62 -3.21
C ASN A 5 8.51 6.37 -3.17
N LEU A 6 8.01 5.52 -4.07
CA LEU A 6 6.63 5.05 -4.09
C LEU A 6 6.62 3.52 -4.12
N PHE A 7 6.04 2.92 -3.10
CA PHE A 7 5.73 1.50 -3.04
C PHE A 7 4.22 1.35 -3.26
N LEU A 8 3.81 0.75 -4.37
CA LEU A 8 2.40 0.65 -4.75
C LEU A 8 1.95 -0.81 -4.74
N ILE A 9 0.94 -1.12 -3.94
CA ILE A 9 0.38 -2.46 -3.79
C ILE A 9 -1.00 -2.53 -4.45
N GLY A 10 -1.21 -3.57 -5.26
CA GLY A 10 -2.54 -3.94 -5.74
C GLY A 10 -3.43 -4.48 -4.63
N VAL A 11 -4.62 -3.90 -4.48
CA VAL A 11 -5.62 -4.35 -3.51
C VAL A 11 -6.97 -4.57 -4.20
N ARG A 12 -7.76 -5.51 -3.68
CA ARG A 12 -9.10 -5.79 -4.22
C ARG A 12 -10.11 -4.71 -3.83
N GLU A 13 -9.98 -4.16 -2.63
CA GLU A 13 -10.91 -3.19 -2.06
C GLU A 13 -10.09 -2.22 -1.19
N THR A 14 -10.19 -0.92 -1.47
CA THR A 14 -9.36 0.10 -0.82
C THR A 14 -9.75 0.32 0.62
N GLN A 15 -11.05 0.34 0.95
CA GLN A 15 -11.50 0.62 2.31
C GLN A 15 -11.00 -0.43 3.31
N ALA A 16 -11.16 -1.71 2.99
CA ALA A 16 -10.71 -2.82 3.81
C ALA A 16 -9.19 -2.87 3.92
N ALA A 17 -8.47 -2.60 2.82
CA ALA A 17 -7.01 -2.57 2.84
C ALA A 17 -6.48 -1.35 3.64
N THR A 18 -7.11 -0.19 3.54
CA THR A 18 -6.77 0.99 4.34
C THR A 18 -6.95 0.69 5.83
N ALA A 19 -8.09 0.12 6.24
CA ALA A 19 -8.30 -0.26 7.63
C ALA A 19 -7.22 -1.23 8.14
N PHE A 20 -6.86 -2.23 7.33
CA PHE A 20 -5.80 -3.19 7.67
C PHE A 20 -4.43 -2.52 7.83
N TYR A 21 -4.00 -1.69 6.88
CA TYR A 21 -2.67 -1.06 6.94
C TYR A 21 -2.59 0.08 7.96
N SER A 22 -3.68 0.80 8.20
CA SER A 22 -3.75 1.78 9.29
C SER A 22 -3.57 1.13 10.65
N ASP A 23 -4.23 0.00 10.89
CA ASP A 23 -4.08 -0.77 12.13
C ASP A 23 -2.68 -1.40 12.24
N LEU A 24 -2.19 -2.02 11.17
CA LEU A 24 -0.89 -2.72 11.16
C LEU A 24 0.30 -1.78 11.45
N PHE A 25 0.26 -0.56 10.93
CA PHE A 25 1.36 0.39 11.03
C PHE A 25 1.10 1.54 12.00
N GLU A 26 -0.10 1.61 12.60
CA GLU A 26 -0.52 2.70 13.48
C GLU A 26 -0.38 4.09 12.82
N ILE A 27 -0.75 4.19 11.54
CA ILE A 27 -0.70 5.43 10.75
C ILE A 27 -2.01 5.72 10.00
N GLU A 28 -2.28 7.00 9.78
CA GLU A 28 -3.43 7.45 8.98
C GLU A 28 -3.01 7.77 7.54
N PRO A 29 -3.90 7.56 6.55
CA PRO A 29 -3.60 7.92 5.16
C PRO A 29 -3.51 9.44 4.99
N THR A 30 -2.56 9.90 4.19
CA THR A 30 -2.39 11.32 3.83
C THR A 30 -3.22 11.72 2.60
N PHE A 31 -3.68 10.73 1.83
CA PHE A 31 -4.59 10.92 0.71
C PHE A 31 -5.54 9.72 0.57
N THR A 32 -6.83 10.00 0.35
CA THR A 32 -7.85 8.98 0.14
C THR A 32 -8.71 9.28 -1.07
N SER A 33 -8.97 8.26 -1.88
CA SER A 33 -9.94 8.27 -2.98
C SER A 33 -10.55 6.86 -3.13
N PRO A 34 -11.65 6.69 -3.88
CA PRO A 34 -12.30 5.38 -4.02
C PRO A 34 -11.39 4.25 -4.52
N HIS A 35 -10.40 4.56 -5.37
CA HIS A 35 -9.54 3.55 -6.00
C HIS A 35 -8.08 3.62 -5.56
N TYR A 36 -7.69 4.67 -4.84
CA TYR A 36 -6.30 4.92 -4.47
C TYR A 36 -6.21 5.56 -3.09
N VAL A 37 -5.36 5.01 -2.24
CA VAL A 37 -5.04 5.54 -0.91
C VAL A 37 -3.53 5.59 -0.74
N ALA A 38 -3.00 6.64 -0.12
CA ALA A 38 -1.57 6.76 0.17
C ALA A 38 -1.30 7.10 1.64
N PHE A 39 -0.19 6.58 2.13
CA PHE A 39 0.37 6.79 3.45
C PHE A 39 1.79 7.34 3.33
N ASP A 40 2.12 8.30 4.18
CA ASP A 40 3.50 8.73 4.36
C ASP A 40 4.18 7.77 5.33
N VAL A 41 5.18 7.00 4.87
CA VAL A 41 5.90 6.02 5.70
C VAL A 41 7.29 6.48 6.11
N ALA A 42 7.82 7.50 5.42
CA ALA A 42 9.02 8.25 5.77
C ALA A 42 9.01 9.58 4.99
N PRO A 43 9.86 10.57 5.33
CA PRO A 43 9.94 11.82 4.60
C PRO A 43 10.14 11.61 3.09
N GLY A 44 9.12 11.96 2.30
CA GLY A 44 9.12 11.85 0.85
C GLY A 44 8.94 10.42 0.30
N VAL A 45 8.57 9.45 1.15
CA VAL A 45 8.32 8.05 0.77
C VAL A 45 6.86 7.68 1.02
N LEU A 46 6.19 7.19 -0.02
CA LEU A 46 4.79 6.78 0.02
C LEU A 46 4.64 5.27 -0.05
N LEU A 47 3.73 4.75 0.78
CA LEU A 47 3.08 3.48 0.55
C LEU A 47 1.68 3.75 -0.02
N ALA A 48 1.35 3.17 -1.17
CA ALA A 48 0.08 3.37 -1.84
C ALA A 48 -0.66 2.06 -2.08
N LEU A 49 -1.99 2.11 -1.91
CA LEU A 49 -2.93 1.03 -2.19
C LEU A 49 -3.73 1.41 -3.43
N TRP A 50 -3.82 0.49 -4.41
CA TRP A 50 -4.52 0.77 -5.66
C TRP A 50 -5.37 -0.41 -6.13
N THR A 51 -6.62 -0.14 -6.50
CA THR A 51 -7.51 -1.16 -7.09
C THR A 51 -7.29 -1.37 -8.58
N GLY A 52 -6.34 -0.67 -9.21
CA GLY A 52 -6.01 -0.88 -10.63
C GLY A 52 -5.40 -2.24 -10.97
N TYR A 53 -5.09 -3.06 -9.95
CA TYR A 53 -4.66 -4.45 -10.08
C TYR A 53 -5.62 -5.42 -9.37
N ALA A 54 -6.88 -5.03 -9.16
CA ALA A 54 -7.82 -5.81 -8.36
C ALA A 54 -8.05 -7.21 -8.93
N GLU A 55 -8.11 -7.36 -10.26
CA GLU A 55 -8.24 -8.65 -10.94
C GLU A 55 -7.06 -9.60 -10.71
N HIS A 56 -5.88 -9.04 -10.45
CA HIS A 56 -4.66 -9.80 -10.15
C HIS A 56 -4.44 -9.99 -8.64
N SER A 57 -5.22 -9.30 -7.80
CA SER A 57 -5.17 -9.36 -6.34
C SER A 57 -5.92 -10.58 -5.78
N VAL A 58 -5.75 -11.75 -6.42
CA VAL A 58 -6.35 -13.04 -6.03
C VAL A 58 -5.31 -13.94 -5.35
N PRO A 59 -5.73 -14.89 -4.48
CA PRO A 59 -4.80 -15.75 -3.74
C PRO A 59 -3.90 -16.62 -4.60
N SER A 60 -4.35 -17.01 -5.79
CA SER A 60 -3.60 -17.87 -6.71
C SER A 60 -2.48 -17.14 -7.47
N THR A 61 -2.44 -15.81 -7.44
CA THR A 61 -1.41 -15.02 -8.14
C THR A 61 -0.08 -15.10 -7.38
N PRO A 62 0.99 -15.65 -7.98
CA PRO A 62 2.32 -15.66 -7.36
C PRO A 62 2.81 -14.24 -7.05
N ARG A 63 3.45 -14.04 -5.90
CA ARG A 63 4.05 -12.76 -5.49
C ARG A 63 5.57 -12.87 -5.53
N MET A 64 6.22 -11.86 -6.11
CA MET A 64 7.68 -11.80 -6.28
C MET A 64 8.31 -10.58 -5.62
N SER A 65 7.53 -9.83 -4.84
CA SER A 65 7.96 -8.67 -4.09
C SER A 65 7.39 -8.73 -2.68
N GLU A 66 8.11 -8.11 -1.76
CA GLU A 66 7.77 -8.05 -0.35
C GLU A 66 7.93 -6.60 0.15
N ILE A 67 7.12 -6.23 1.14
CA ILE A 67 7.32 -5.00 1.91
C ILE A 67 7.66 -5.47 3.32
N GLY A 68 8.95 -5.35 3.65
CA GLY A 68 9.47 -5.71 4.96
C GLY A 68 9.32 -4.57 5.96
N LEU A 69 8.91 -4.91 7.18
CA LEU A 69 8.96 -4.01 8.33
C LEU A 69 10.13 -4.45 9.22
N MET A 70 11.13 -3.58 9.35
CA MET A 70 12.23 -3.77 10.30
C MET A 70 11.76 -3.30 11.68
N VAL A 71 11.64 -4.22 12.63
CA VAL A 71 11.28 -3.94 14.03
C VAL A 71 12.53 -4.02 14.92
N PRO A 72 12.55 -3.33 16.08
CA PRO A 72 13.63 -3.45 17.07
C PRO A 72 13.85 -4.88 17.58
#